data_AF-J3MQ12-F1
#
_entry.id   AF-J3MQ12-F1
#
_cell.length_a   1.000
_cell.length_b   1.000
_cell.length_c   1.000
_cell.angle_alpha   90.00
_cell.angle_beta   90.00
_cell.angle_gamma   90.00
#
_symmetry.space_group_name_H-M   'P 1'
#
loop_
_entity.id
_entity.type
_entity.pdbx_description
1 polymer ?
#
loop_
_entity_poly.entity_id
_entity_poly.type
_entity_poly.pdbx_seq_one_letter_code
_entity_poly.pdbx_strand_id
1 'polypeptide(L)'
;MPSKKPMWKGVVVAYIIVALCYFPVALVGYWAFGNHVDDNILITLSKPKWLIALANMMVVIHVIGSYQIYAMPVFDMIETVLVKKLRFPPGLTLRLIARTLYVAFTMFIAITFPFFGGLLGFFGGFAFAPTTYFLPCIMWLAIYKPRRFSLSWFTNWICIILGVLLMVLSPIGGLRQIIMDAKTYKFYS
;
A
#
# COMPACT_ATOMS: atom_id res chain seq x y z
N MET A 1 8.00 -27.98 13.88
CA MET A 1 8.48 -26.70 13.28
C MET A 1 9.00 -25.77 14.39
N PRO A 2 10.32 -25.69 14.61
CA PRO A 2 10.92 -24.96 15.73
C PRO A 2 10.80 -23.42 15.64
N SER A 3 10.40 -22.86 14.49
CA SER A 3 10.34 -21.40 14.27
C SER A 3 9.01 -20.72 14.68
N LYS A 4 7.94 -21.48 14.99
CA LYS A 4 6.62 -20.89 15.26
C LYS A 4 6.61 -19.94 16.47
N LYS A 5 7.29 -20.31 17.57
CA LYS A 5 7.32 -19.51 18.81
C LYS A 5 8.13 -18.21 18.64
N PRO A 6 9.37 -18.22 18.09
CA PRO A 6 10.10 -16.99 17.80
C PRO A 6 9.37 -16.09 16.79
N MET A 7 8.84 -16.65 15.71
CA MET A 7 8.12 -15.88 14.68
C MET A 7 6.88 -15.18 15.26
N TRP A 8 6.08 -15.89 16.07
CA TRP A 8 4.93 -15.28 16.74
C TRP A 8 5.32 -14.12 17.65
N LYS A 9 6.38 -14.28 18.47
CA LYS A 9 6.88 -13.21 19.32
C LYS A 9 7.36 -12.01 18.51
N GLY A 10 8.10 -12.26 17.41
CA GLY A 10 8.57 -11.20 16.51
C GLY A 10 7.41 -10.41 15.90
N VAL A 11 6.38 -11.10 15.39
CA VAL A 11 5.19 -10.49 14.82
C VAL A 11 4.43 -9.66 15.85
N VAL A 12 4.21 -10.19 17.06
CA VAL A 12 3.53 -9.46 18.14
C VAL A 12 4.29 -8.19 18.51
N VAL A 13 5.61 -8.27 18.70
CA VAL A 13 6.45 -7.10 19.02
C VAL A 13 6.40 -6.07 17.89
N ALA A 14 6.49 -6.51 16.64
CA ALA A 14 6.41 -5.61 15.48
C ALA A 14 5.07 -4.85 15.44
N TYR A 15 3.94 -5.54 15.63
CA TYR A 15 2.63 -4.89 15.67
C TYR A 15 2.45 -3.93 16.85
N ILE A 16 3.03 -4.24 18.02
CA ILE A 16 3.03 -3.33 19.18
C ILE A 16 3.81 -2.06 18.84
N ILE A 17 4.99 -2.17 18.23
CA ILE A 17 5.79 -1.02 17.84
C ILE A 17 5.05 -0.18 16.80
N VAL A 18 4.46 -0.80 15.78
CA VAL A 18 3.65 -0.10 14.76
C VAL A 18 2.50 0.67 15.40
N ALA A 19 1.77 0.03 16.32
CA ALA A 19 0.69 0.68 17.05
C ALA A 19 1.20 1.89 17.86
N LEU A 20 2.32 1.74 18.58
CA LEU A 20 2.91 2.83 19.35
C LEU A 20 3.40 3.98 18.48
N CYS A 21 3.80 3.74 17.23
CA CYS A 21 4.14 4.81 16.30
C CYS A 21 2.90 5.46 15.68
N TYR A 22 1.89 4.68 15.30
CA TYR A 22 0.76 5.16 14.51
C TYR A 22 -0.32 5.83 15.37
N PHE A 23 -0.68 5.25 16.53
CA PHE A 23 -1.77 5.77 17.35
C PHE A 23 -1.47 7.18 17.91
N PRO A 24 -0.31 7.46 18.52
CA PRO A 24 -0.02 8.80 19.03
C PRO A 24 0.02 9.85 17.92
N VAL A 25 0.61 9.52 16.76
CA VAL A 25 0.68 10.43 15.62
C VAL A 25 -0.72 10.74 15.09
N ALA A 26 -1.59 9.73 14.97
CA ALA A 26 -2.96 9.92 14.53
C ALA A 26 -3.78 10.73 15.54
N LEU A 27 -3.69 10.42 16.83
CA LEU A 27 -4.44 11.09 17.90
C LEU A 27 -4.00 12.55 18.07
N VAL A 28 -2.69 12.81 18.14
CA VAL A 28 -2.15 14.17 18.27
C VAL A 28 -2.39 14.97 16.99
N GLY A 29 -2.23 14.36 15.82
CA GLY A 29 -2.52 14.99 14.53
C GLY A 29 -3.98 15.42 14.42
N TYR A 30 -4.92 14.55 14.76
CA TYR A 30 -6.34 14.88 14.76
C TYR A 30 -6.70 15.92 15.84
N TRP A 31 -6.09 15.84 17.02
CA TRP A 31 -6.31 16.84 18.07
C TRP A 31 -5.80 18.25 17.67
N ALA A 32 -4.68 18.33 16.96
CA ALA A 32 -4.07 19.59 16.57
C ALA A 32 -4.77 20.28 15.37
N PHE A 33 -5.23 19.51 14.38
CA PHE A 33 -5.75 20.03 13.12
C PHE A 33 -7.27 19.79 12.93
N GLY A 34 -7.88 18.95 13.75
CA GLY A 34 -9.30 18.62 13.70
C GLY A 34 -9.73 18.12 12.32
N ASN A 35 -10.84 18.66 11.81
CA ASN A 35 -11.39 18.30 10.50
C ASN A 35 -10.69 18.98 9.31
N HIS A 36 -9.61 19.74 9.55
CA HIS A 36 -8.82 20.39 8.49
C HIS A 36 -7.60 19.55 8.05
N VAL A 37 -7.48 18.30 8.50
CA VAL A 37 -6.39 17.39 8.09
C VAL A 37 -6.60 16.94 6.64
N ASP A 38 -5.62 17.22 5.79
CA ASP A 38 -5.53 16.66 4.44
C ASP A 38 -5.03 15.21 4.48
N ASP A 39 -5.31 14.44 3.43
CA ASP A 39 -4.85 13.04 3.28
C ASP A 39 -3.32 12.89 3.47
N ASN A 40 -2.57 13.92 3.07
CA ASN A 40 -1.16 14.03 3.38
C ASN A 40 -0.94 15.13 4.43
N ILE A 41 -0.70 14.71 5.67
CA ILE A 41 -0.53 15.61 6.81
C ILE A 41 0.58 16.66 6.63
N LEU A 42 1.60 16.37 5.81
CA LEU A 42 2.69 17.31 5.53
C LEU A 42 2.22 18.57 4.79
N ILE A 43 1.10 18.48 4.07
CA ILE A 43 0.49 19.60 3.36
C ILE A 43 -0.29 20.49 4.34
N THR A 44 -0.89 19.90 5.37
CA THR A 44 -1.65 20.62 6.39
C THR A 44 -0.76 21.40 7.36
N LEU A 45 0.50 21.00 7.54
CA LEU A 45 1.44 21.72 8.41
C LEU A 45 1.80 23.09 7.81
N SER A 46 1.50 24.17 8.53
CA SER A 46 1.74 25.55 8.07
C SER A 46 2.95 26.25 8.71
N LYS A 47 3.37 25.84 9.92
CA LYS A 47 4.50 26.44 10.68
C LYS A 47 5.18 25.39 11.59
N PRO A 48 6.50 25.49 11.85
CA PRO A 48 7.52 26.31 11.17
C PRO A 48 8.04 25.67 9.87
N LYS A 49 8.37 26.50 8.87
CA LYS A 49 8.76 26.04 7.52
C LYS A 49 10.00 25.14 7.47
N TRP A 50 10.99 25.37 8.34
CA TRP A 50 12.22 24.55 8.38
C TRP A 50 11.91 23.09 8.73
N LEU A 51 11.01 22.87 9.70
CA LEU A 51 10.67 21.52 10.15
C LEU A 51 9.91 20.75 9.08
N ILE A 52 9.02 21.43 8.35
CA ILE A 52 8.29 20.87 7.21
C ILE A 52 9.26 20.50 6.09
N ALA A 53 10.23 21.37 5.78
CA ALA A 53 11.24 21.08 4.77
C ALA A 53 12.11 19.87 5.16
N LEU A 54 12.49 19.76 6.43
CA LEU A 54 13.23 18.61 6.94
C LEU A 54 12.39 17.32 6.84
N ALA A 55 11.13 17.36 7.25
CA ALA A 55 10.23 16.21 7.18
C ALA A 55 10.01 15.74 5.73
N ASN A 56 9.79 16.67 4.81
CA ASN A 56 9.68 16.38 3.37
C ASN A 56 10.98 15.76 2.83
N MET A 57 12.16 16.27 3.20
CA MET A 57 13.44 15.65 2.81
C MET A 57 13.57 14.22 3.32
N MET A 58 13.20 13.95 4.57
CA MET A 58 13.24 12.59 5.13
C MET A 58 12.31 11.63 4.37
N VAL A 59 11.10 12.07 4.04
CA VAL A 59 10.15 11.28 3.24
C VAL A 59 10.72 11.00 1.85
N VAL A 60 11.32 11.99 1.18
CA VAL A 60 11.93 11.80 -0.14
C VAL A 60 13.06 10.77 -0.09
N ILE A 61 13.97 10.89 0.87
CA ILE A 61 15.09 9.93 1.03
C ILE A 61 14.55 8.52 1.29
N HIS A 62 13.56 8.38 2.18
CA HIS A 62 12.93 7.11 2.48
C HIS A 62 12.26 6.48 1.25
N VAL A 63 11.47 7.26 0.51
CA VAL A 63 10.71 6.79 -0.67
C VAL A 63 11.64 6.41 -1.82
N ILE A 64 12.73 7.14 -2.04
CA ILE A 64 13.74 6.76 -3.03
C ILE A 64 14.34 5.40 -2.69
N GLY A 65 14.71 5.18 -1.42
CA GLY A 65 15.26 3.90 -0.96
C GLY A 65 14.26 2.75 -1.08
N SER A 66 13.04 2.95 -0.63
CA SER A 66 12.00 1.91 -0.66
C SER A 66 11.57 1.57 -2.09
N TYR A 67 11.46 2.56 -2.99
CA TYR A 67 11.17 2.34 -4.40
C TYR A 67 12.15 1.36 -5.06
N GLN A 68 13.45 1.49 -4.79
CA GLN A 68 14.44 0.58 -5.37
C GLN A 68 14.23 -0.87 -4.93
N ILE A 69 13.94 -1.09 -3.65
CA ILE A 69 13.71 -2.43 -3.10
C ILE A 69 12.42 -3.03 -3.67
N TYR A 70 11.34 -2.25 -3.75
CA TYR A 70 10.06 -2.73 -4.27
C TYR A 70 10.04 -2.91 -5.80
N ALA A 71 10.82 -2.14 -6.55
CA ALA A 71 10.87 -2.24 -8.01
C ALA A 71 11.66 -3.44 -8.52
N MET A 72 12.67 -3.93 -7.78
CA MET A 72 13.48 -5.11 -8.16
C MET A 72 12.65 -6.34 -8.57
N PRO A 73 11.72 -6.86 -7.75
CA PRO A 73 10.93 -8.03 -8.12
C PRO A 73 10.02 -7.76 -9.33
N VAL A 74 9.56 -6.52 -9.51
CA VAL A 74 8.76 -6.12 -10.67
C VAL A 74 9.61 -6.14 -11.94
N PHE A 75 10.85 -5.64 -11.88
CA PHE A 75 11.79 -5.71 -12.99
C PHE A 75 12.12 -7.15 -13.37
N ASP A 76 12.34 -8.02 -12.39
CA ASP A 76 12.60 -9.45 -12.64
C ASP A 76 11.40 -10.15 -13.27
N MET A 77 10.18 -9.80 -12.86
CA MET A 77 8.95 -10.31 -13.46
C MET A 77 8.81 -9.85 -14.93
N ILE A 78 9.04 -8.56 -15.20
CA ILE A 78 8.99 -8.02 -16.57
C ILE A 78 10.05 -8.70 -17.45
N GLU A 79 11.29 -8.79 -16.99
CA GLU A 79 12.38 -9.46 -17.73
C GLU A 79 12.04 -10.93 -18.00
N THR A 80 11.47 -11.63 -17.02
CA THR A 80 11.03 -13.02 -17.18
C THR A 80 9.96 -13.15 -18.27
N VAL A 81 8.98 -12.24 -18.33
CA VAL A 81 7.94 -12.26 -19.36
C VAL A 81 8.54 -11.94 -20.73
N LEU A 82 9.42 -10.94 -20.84
CA LEU A 82 10.05 -10.54 -22.11
C LEU A 82 10.94 -11.65 -22.68
N VAL A 83 11.71 -12.34 -21.83
CA VAL A 83 12.63 -13.38 -22.27
C VAL A 83 11.89 -14.71 -22.50
N LYS A 84 11.06 -15.17 -21.55
CA LYS A 84 10.43 -16.50 -21.64
C LYS A 84 9.18 -16.53 -22.52
N LYS A 85 8.37 -15.47 -22.49
CA LYS A 85 7.09 -15.43 -23.21
C LYS A 85 7.21 -14.77 -24.59
N LEU A 86 7.95 -13.66 -24.67
CA LEU A 86 8.14 -12.89 -25.91
C LEU A 86 9.43 -13.27 -26.67
N ARG A 87 10.25 -14.19 -26.13
CA ARG A 87 11.47 -14.72 -26.75
C ARG A 87 12.50 -13.65 -27.16
N PHE A 88 12.57 -12.54 -26.43
CA PHE A 88 13.65 -11.56 -26.64
C PHE A 88 14.99 -12.08 -26.12
N PRO A 89 16.11 -11.75 -26.80
CA PRO A 89 17.43 -12.14 -26.33
C PRO A 89 17.73 -11.44 -25.00
N PRO A 90 18.17 -12.17 -23.96
CA PRO A 90 18.57 -11.56 -22.71
C PRO A 90 19.81 -10.70 -22.94
N GLY A 91 19.78 -9.45 -22.48
CA GLY A 91 20.85 -8.49 -22.71
C GLY A 91 20.71 -7.23 -21.87
N LEU A 92 21.82 -6.50 -21.74
CA LEU A 92 21.88 -5.26 -20.97
C LEU A 92 20.98 -4.18 -21.58
N THR A 93 20.85 -4.18 -22.91
CA THR A 93 19.93 -3.30 -23.67
C THR A 93 18.47 -3.58 -23.33
N LEU A 94 18.03 -4.85 -23.31
CA LEU A 94 16.67 -5.24 -22.95
C LEU A 94 16.32 -4.80 -21.52
N ARG A 95 17.25 -5.02 -20.58
CA ARG A 95 17.08 -4.62 -19.18
C ARG A 95 16.99 -3.11 -19.01
N LEU A 96 17.85 -2.35 -19.69
CA LEU A 96 17.81 -0.89 -19.67
C LEU A 96 16.49 -0.36 -20.26
N ILE A 97 16.07 -0.87 -21.41
CA ILE A 97 14.81 -0.45 -22.05
C ILE A 97 13.62 -0.77 -21.15
N ALA A 98 13.53 -2.00 -20.62
CA ALA A 98 12.43 -2.41 -19.75
C ALA A 98 12.35 -1.57 -18.47
N ARG A 99 13.49 -1.28 -17.83
CA ARG A 99 13.54 -0.44 -16.62
C ARG A 99 13.18 1.00 -16.93
N THR A 100 13.75 1.61 -17.96
CA THR A 100 13.45 2.99 -18.35
C THR A 100 11.98 3.14 -18.73
N LEU A 101 11.41 2.17 -19.46
CA LEU A 101 9.99 2.18 -19.82
C LEU A 101 9.08 2.09 -18.58
N TYR A 102 9.42 1.22 -17.62
CA TYR A 102 8.67 1.12 -16.37
C TYR A 102 8.74 2.40 -15.52
N VAL A 103 9.93 2.98 -15.38
CA VAL A 103 10.10 4.25 -14.65
C VAL A 103 9.36 5.38 -15.36
N ALA A 104 9.48 5.49 -16.68
CA ALA A 104 8.75 6.50 -17.46
C ALA A 104 7.23 6.34 -17.34
N PHE A 105 6.73 5.10 -17.38
CA PHE A 105 5.32 4.80 -17.22
C PHE A 105 4.81 5.14 -15.81
N THR A 106 5.54 4.76 -14.77
CA THR A 106 5.16 5.09 -13.38
C THR A 106 5.23 6.60 -13.11
N MET A 107 6.21 7.30 -13.69
CA MET A 107 6.30 8.77 -13.65
C MET A 107 5.11 9.43 -14.36
N PHE A 108 4.72 8.93 -15.53
CA PHE A 108 3.56 9.42 -16.26
C PHE A 108 2.27 9.27 -15.46
N ILE A 109 2.06 8.11 -14.81
CA ILE A 109 0.92 7.89 -13.93
C ILE A 109 0.96 8.85 -12.73
N ALA A 110 2.12 9.01 -12.10
CA ALA A 110 2.27 9.88 -10.93
C ALA A 110 1.93 11.35 -11.23
N ILE A 111 2.29 11.84 -12.42
CA ILE A 111 1.94 13.20 -12.88
C ILE A 111 0.44 13.31 -13.22
N THR A 112 -0.13 12.27 -13.81
CA THR A 112 -1.53 12.29 -14.28
C THR A 112 -2.54 12.17 -13.12
N PHE A 113 -2.21 11.44 -12.06
CA PHE A 113 -3.11 11.18 -10.94
C PHE A 113 -2.46 11.53 -9.58
N PRO A 114 -2.35 12.82 -9.21
CA PRO A 114 -1.75 13.24 -7.95
C PRO A 114 -2.69 13.09 -6.72
N PHE A 115 -3.61 12.13 -6.73
CA PHE A 115 -4.65 11.96 -5.70
C PHE A 115 -4.21 10.91 -4.67
N PHE A 116 -3.39 11.32 -3.69
CA PHE A 116 -2.78 10.40 -2.73
C PHE A 116 -3.79 9.57 -1.93
N GLY A 117 -4.76 10.20 -1.26
CA GLY A 117 -5.73 9.48 -0.43
C GLY A 117 -6.67 8.60 -1.25
N GLY A 118 -7.13 9.09 -2.41
CA GLY A 118 -7.95 8.32 -3.34
C GLY A 118 -7.25 7.06 -3.86
N LEU A 119 -5.99 7.16 -4.25
CA LEU A 119 -5.18 6.02 -4.71
C LEU A 119 -4.88 5.03 -3.58
N LEU A 120 -4.54 5.53 -2.38
CA LEU A 120 -4.32 4.68 -1.20
C LEU A 120 -5.59 3.92 -0.82
N GLY A 121 -6.76 4.58 -0.80
CA GLY A 121 -8.04 3.93 -0.52
C GLY A 121 -8.41 2.90 -1.59
N PHE A 122 -8.14 3.21 -2.86
CA PHE A 122 -8.42 2.31 -3.98
C PHE A 122 -7.56 1.05 -3.94
N PHE A 123 -6.23 1.19 -3.98
CA PHE A 123 -5.31 0.05 -3.97
C PHE A 123 -5.26 -0.66 -2.61
N GLY A 124 -5.47 0.08 -1.51
CA GLY A 124 -5.67 -0.47 -0.16
C GLY A 124 -6.80 -1.49 -0.11
N GLY A 125 -7.97 -1.10 -0.61
CA GLY A 125 -9.12 -2.00 -0.71
C GLY A 125 -8.91 -3.11 -1.72
N PHE A 126 -8.53 -2.77 -2.95
CA PHE A 126 -8.51 -3.72 -4.05
C PHE A 126 -7.38 -4.75 -3.96
N ALA A 127 -6.17 -4.35 -3.57
CA ALA A 127 -5.00 -5.22 -3.57
C ALA A 127 -4.62 -5.74 -2.18
N PHE A 128 -4.64 -4.87 -1.15
CA PHE A 128 -4.22 -5.27 0.19
C PHE A 128 -5.31 -6.04 0.95
N ALA A 129 -6.59 -5.68 0.79
CA ALA A 129 -7.67 -6.38 1.48
C ALA A 129 -7.74 -7.88 1.12
N PRO A 130 -7.69 -8.29 -0.16
CA PRO A 130 -7.75 -9.70 -0.49
C PRO A 130 -6.49 -10.46 -0.04
N THR A 131 -5.31 -9.86 -0.22
CA THR A 131 -4.02 -10.51 0.13
C THR A 131 -3.81 -10.68 1.63
N THR A 132 -4.36 -9.79 2.46
CA THR A 132 -4.14 -9.79 3.91
C THR A 132 -5.28 -10.44 4.70
N TYR A 133 -6.54 -10.20 4.31
CA TYR A 133 -7.70 -10.64 5.11
C TYR A 133 -8.44 -11.85 4.53
N PHE A 134 -8.58 -11.93 3.21
CA PHE A 134 -9.42 -12.94 2.56
C PHE A 134 -8.64 -14.21 2.17
N LEU A 135 -7.55 -14.06 1.42
CA LEU A 135 -6.76 -15.18 0.88
C LEU A 135 -6.18 -16.09 1.98
N PRO A 136 -5.45 -15.58 3.00
CA PRO A 136 -4.86 -16.45 4.01
C PRO A 136 -5.92 -17.18 4.86
N CYS A 137 -7.06 -16.54 5.13
CA CYS A 137 -8.17 -17.15 5.86
C CYS A 137 -8.80 -18.30 5.06
N ILE A 138 -9.04 -18.12 3.76
CA ILE A 138 -9.56 -19.19 2.89
C ILE A 138 -8.56 -20.34 2.77
N MET A 139 -7.28 -20.02 2.55
CA MET A 139 -6.22 -21.03 2.48
C MET A 139 -6.17 -21.83 3.78
N TRP A 140 -6.25 -21.17 4.95
CA TRP A 140 -6.25 -21.85 6.24
C TRP A 140 -7.49 -22.74 6.43
N LEU A 141 -8.69 -22.28 6.06
CA LEU A 141 -9.92 -23.08 6.12
C LEU A 141 -9.83 -24.31 5.20
N ALA A 142 -9.31 -24.15 3.98
CA ALA A 142 -9.19 -25.21 2.99
C ALA A 142 -8.17 -26.29 3.40
N ILE A 143 -7.04 -25.88 3.98
CA ILE A 143 -5.95 -26.79 4.37
C ILE A 143 -6.26 -27.50 5.68
N TYR A 144 -6.60 -26.76 6.75
CA TYR A 144 -6.71 -27.32 8.10
C TYR A 144 -8.09 -27.94 8.40
N LYS A 145 -9.13 -27.61 7.62
CA LYS A 145 -10.52 -28.08 7.79
C LYS A 145 -10.95 -28.15 9.27
N PRO A 146 -10.94 -27.03 10.00
CA PRO A 146 -11.27 -27.00 11.43
C PRO A 146 -12.71 -27.46 11.69
N ARG A 147 -12.99 -27.94 12.91
CA ARG A 147 -14.35 -28.32 13.32
C ARG A 147 -15.30 -27.14 13.11
N ARG A 148 -16.45 -27.42 12.47
CA ARG A 148 -17.52 -26.42 12.29
C ARG A 148 -17.96 -25.92 13.67
N PHE A 149 -18.19 -24.60 13.78
CA PHE A 149 -18.52 -23.88 15.01
C PHE A 149 -17.39 -23.72 16.06
N SER A 150 -16.13 -23.99 15.71
CA SER A 150 -15.00 -23.58 16.55
C SER A 150 -14.79 -22.05 16.50
N LEU A 151 -14.27 -21.44 17.58
CA LEU A 151 -13.92 -20.01 17.61
C LEU A 151 -13.00 -19.60 16.45
N SER A 152 -12.05 -20.45 16.08
CA SER A 152 -11.17 -20.20 14.94
C SER A 152 -11.94 -20.21 13.61
N TRP A 153 -12.98 -21.04 13.47
CA TRP A 153 -13.80 -21.07 12.27
C TRP A 153 -14.62 -19.78 12.12
N PHE A 154 -15.25 -19.32 13.21
CA PHE A 154 -16.02 -18.06 13.21
C PHE A 154 -15.13 -16.84 12.93
N THR A 155 -13.97 -16.76 13.58
CA THR A 155 -13.01 -15.65 13.40
C THR A 155 -12.57 -15.52 11.95
N ASN A 156 -12.22 -16.63 11.29
CA ASN A 156 -11.81 -16.60 9.88
C ASN A 156 -12.95 -16.22 8.94
N TRP A 157 -14.19 -16.66 9.20
CA TRP A 157 -15.35 -16.23 8.40
C TRP A 157 -15.63 -14.75 8.55
N ILE A 158 -15.51 -14.18 9.76
CA ILE A 158 -15.59 -12.73 9.96
C ILE A 158 -14.49 -12.02 9.16
N CYS A 159 -13.24 -12.48 9.23
CA CYS A 159 -12.14 -11.88 8.46
C CYS A 159 -12.39 -11.91 6.95
N ILE A 160 -12.98 -12.99 6.44
CA ILE A 160 -13.38 -13.12 5.03
C ILE A 160 -14.46 -12.08 4.68
N ILE A 161 -15.54 -12.00 5.47
CA ILE A 161 -16.64 -11.07 5.22
C ILE A 161 -16.15 -9.62 5.29
N LEU A 162 -15.41 -9.27 6.33
CA LEU A 162 -14.82 -7.93 6.49
C LEU A 162 -13.84 -7.63 5.34
N GLY A 163 -13.00 -8.58 4.95
CA GLY A 163 -12.07 -8.43 3.83
C GLY A 163 -12.78 -8.16 2.51
N VAL A 164 -13.88 -8.88 2.23
CA VAL A 164 -14.71 -8.65 1.03
C VAL A 164 -15.42 -7.30 1.09
N LEU A 165 -15.96 -6.92 2.24
CA LEU A 165 -16.58 -5.60 2.43
C LEU A 165 -15.57 -4.49 2.17
N LEU A 166 -14.35 -4.59 2.73
CA LEU A 166 -13.27 -3.62 2.50
C LEU A 166 -12.86 -3.57 1.01
N MET A 167 -12.79 -4.73 0.35
CA MET A 167 -12.47 -4.82 -1.08
C MET A 167 -13.51 -4.12 -1.97
N VAL A 168 -14.78 -4.03 -1.54
CA VAL A 168 -15.83 -3.34 -2.30
C VAL A 168 -15.93 -1.87 -1.91
N LEU A 169 -16.02 -1.58 -0.62
CA LEU A 169 -16.30 -0.23 -0.12
C LEU A 169 -15.11 0.73 -0.30
N SER A 170 -13.89 0.27 -0.06
CA SER A 170 -12.70 1.13 -0.11
C SER A 170 -12.37 1.59 -1.54
N PRO A 171 -12.45 0.76 -2.59
CA PRO A 171 -12.33 1.23 -3.97
C PRO A 171 -13.43 2.18 -4.40
N ILE A 172 -14.69 1.98 -3.95
CA ILE A 172 -15.78 2.92 -4.24
C ILE A 172 -15.49 4.28 -3.60
N GLY A 173 -15.05 4.29 -2.34
CA GLY A 173 -14.65 5.51 -1.64
C GLY A 173 -13.47 6.22 -2.32
N GLY A 174 -12.42 5.46 -2.66
CA GLY A 174 -11.24 5.98 -3.36
C GLY A 174 -11.57 6.55 -4.74
N LEU A 175 -12.40 5.86 -5.53
CA LEU A 175 -12.86 6.35 -6.84
C LEU A 175 -13.73 7.59 -6.71
N ARG A 176 -14.64 7.64 -5.73
CA ARG A 176 -15.44 8.83 -5.45
C ARG A 176 -14.53 10.02 -5.14
N GLN A 177 -13.53 9.83 -4.29
CA GLN A 177 -12.57 10.87 -3.93
C GLN A 177 -11.81 11.37 -5.17
N ILE A 178 -11.27 10.45 -5.98
CA ILE A 178 -10.60 10.79 -7.25
C ILE A 178 -11.51 11.58 -8.19
N ILE A 179 -12.79 11.19 -8.32
CA ILE A 179 -13.74 11.90 -9.19
C ILE A 179 -14.03 13.32 -8.68
N MET A 180 -14.16 13.50 -7.37
CA MET A 180 -14.41 14.81 -6.77
C MET A 180 -13.20 15.73 -6.94
N ASP A 181 -12.00 15.21 -6.68
CA ASP A 181 -10.77 15.98 -6.80
C ASP A 181 -10.45 16.29 -8.27
N ALA A 182 -10.66 15.33 -9.19
CA ALA A 182 -10.48 15.51 -10.63
C ALA A 182 -11.39 16.59 -11.24
N LYS A 183 -12.60 16.81 -10.70
CA LYS A 183 -13.49 17.90 -11.16
C LYS A 183 -12.91 19.28 -10.90
N THR A 184 -12.09 19.42 -9.86
CA THR A 184 -11.45 20.69 -9.48
C THR A 184 -10.03 20.82 -10.04
N TYR A 185 -9.45 19.71 -10.52
CA TYR A 185 -8.10 19.65 -11.05
C TYR A 185 -8.03 20.28 -12.45
N LYS A 186 -7.42 21.47 -12.54
CA LYS A 186 -7.04 22.07 -13.82
C LYS A 186 -5.70 21.51 -14.27
N PHE A 187 -5.74 20.58 -15.22
CA PHE A 187 -4.53 19.92 -15.75
C PHE A 187 -3.59 20.90 -16.48
N TYR A 188 -4.11 22.03 -17.00
CA TYR A 188 -3.37 23.08 -17.71
C TYR A 188 -4.04 24.47 -17.55
N SER A 189 -3.96 25.11 -16.38
CA SER A 189 -4.17 26.56 -16.24
C SER A 189 -3.28 27.14 -15.17
#